data_AF-X1FDQ0-F1
#
_entry.id   AF-X1FDQ0-F1
#
_cell.length_a   1.000
_cell.length_b   1.000
_cell.length_c   1.000
_cell.angle_alpha   90.00
_cell.angle_beta   90.00
_cell.angle_gamma   90.00
#
_symmetry.space_group_name_H-M   'P 1'
#
loop_
_entity.id
_entity.type
_entity.pdbx_description
1 polymer ?
#
loop_
_entity_poly.entity_id
_entity_poly.type
_entity_poly.pdbx_seq_one_letter_code
_entity_poly.pdbx_strand_id
1 'polypeptide(L)'
;MVVLRITGPAEKAGMRVIQGNQGPLVSFEGIAEADLIVIQRDFPRFWGDYRRVINLAREAGKPVVYDLDDLLVEIPDEHSHKADYTGEILVMLYAILDADLVTASSPNLQAYLAELNPNSKLIHNYLDDSLWELKSPKPVSRLDSRVTIGYMGGQTHQADLEDIKHSLLNLSSKYPDKVNFKFWGTRPPAELLDLPSTKWDAVNFEDYAQFASYFSQQECDIFIAPLVNNIFDETKSSIKFLEYSSLGISGVYSNLPPYKTIIE
;
A
#
# COMPACT_ATOMS: atom_id res chain seq x y z
N MET A 1 -4.70 -14.57 -2.19
CA MET A 1 -5.48 -13.69 -1.29
C MET A 1 -4.51 -13.23 -0.22
N VAL A 2 -4.09 -11.98 -0.24
CA VAL A 2 -3.52 -11.42 0.98
C VAL A 2 -4.09 -10.02 1.12
N VAL A 3 -5.12 -9.92 1.94
CA VAL A 3 -5.61 -8.63 2.42
C VAL A 3 -5.27 -8.59 3.89
N LEU A 4 -3.96 -8.34 4.13
CA LEU A 4 -3.24 -8.55 5.40
C LEU A 4 -3.99 -8.05 6.62
N ARG A 5 -4.69 -6.91 6.50
CA ARG A 5 -5.38 -6.27 7.62
C ARG A 5 -6.73 -6.90 7.99
N ILE A 6 -7.34 -7.67 7.08
CA ILE A 6 -8.63 -8.34 7.32
C ILE A 6 -8.43 -9.85 7.46
N THR A 7 -7.86 -10.51 6.45
CA THR A 7 -7.85 -11.98 6.39
C THR A 7 -6.92 -12.60 7.43
N GLY A 8 -5.73 -12.05 7.63
CA GLY A 8 -4.77 -12.54 8.62
C GLY A 8 -5.30 -12.50 10.07
N PRO A 9 -5.75 -11.33 10.56
CA PRO A 9 -6.39 -11.22 11.87
C PRO A 9 -7.65 -12.10 12.02
N ALA A 10 -8.48 -12.19 10.98
CA ALA A 10 -9.67 -13.04 10.98
C ALA A 10 -9.29 -14.52 11.19
N GLU A 11 -8.30 -15.03 10.43
CA GLU A 11 -7.81 -16.40 10.56
C GLU A 11 -7.22 -16.66 11.96
N LYS A 12 -6.40 -15.75 12.48
CA LYS A 12 -5.84 -15.87 13.85
C LYS A 12 -6.92 -15.84 14.93
N ALA A 13 -8.02 -15.13 14.69
CA ALA A 13 -9.18 -15.10 15.58
C ALA A 13 -10.12 -16.33 15.42
N GLY A 14 -9.80 -17.27 14.52
CA GLY A 14 -10.62 -18.45 14.25
C GLY A 14 -11.88 -18.15 13.43
N MET A 15 -11.93 -17.01 12.74
CA MET A 15 -13.02 -16.65 11.85
C MET A 15 -12.85 -17.35 10.49
N ARG A 16 -13.96 -17.85 9.94
CA ARG A 16 -13.98 -18.43 8.59
C ARG A 16 -14.08 -17.31 7.56
N VAL A 17 -13.05 -17.14 6.73
CA VAL A 17 -13.08 -16.24 5.58
C VAL A 17 -13.71 -16.95 4.39
N ILE A 18 -14.81 -16.40 3.85
CA ILE A 18 -15.45 -16.89 2.64
C ILE A 18 -15.10 -15.94 1.50
N GLN A 19 -14.42 -16.45 0.47
CA GLN A 19 -14.05 -15.64 -0.68
C GLN A 19 -15.29 -15.30 -1.52
N GLY A 20 -15.61 -14.01 -1.63
CA GLY A 20 -16.81 -13.53 -2.34
C GLY A 20 -16.63 -13.39 -3.85
N ASN A 21 -15.41 -13.31 -4.37
CA ASN A 21 -15.17 -13.17 -5.81
C ASN A 21 -13.80 -13.72 -6.24
N GLN A 22 -13.70 -14.08 -7.52
CA GLN A 22 -12.43 -14.34 -8.22
C GLN A 22 -12.34 -13.38 -9.41
N GLY A 23 -11.62 -12.27 -9.21
CA GLY A 23 -11.61 -11.17 -10.16
C GLY A 23 -13.03 -10.61 -10.35
N PRO A 24 -13.55 -10.53 -11.59
CA PRO A 24 -14.91 -10.05 -11.85
C PRO A 24 -16.00 -11.09 -11.55
N LEU A 25 -15.65 -12.35 -11.27
CA LEU A 25 -16.63 -13.41 -11.03
C LEU A 25 -17.06 -13.42 -9.56
N VAL A 26 -18.28 -12.96 -9.29
CA VAL A 26 -18.84 -12.85 -7.93
C VAL A 26 -19.65 -14.10 -7.57
N SER A 27 -19.42 -14.64 -6.38
CA SER A 27 -20.23 -15.69 -5.75
C SER A 27 -21.14 -15.05 -4.70
N PHE A 28 -22.42 -15.41 -4.75
CA PHE A 28 -23.44 -14.87 -3.85
C PHE A 28 -23.85 -15.88 -2.77
N GLU A 29 -23.49 -17.16 -2.94
CA GLU A 29 -23.89 -18.27 -2.08
C GLU A 29 -23.37 -18.08 -0.64
N GLY A 30 -22.15 -17.55 -0.50
CA GLY A 30 -21.52 -17.32 0.80
C GLY A 30 -22.20 -16.26 1.68
N ILE A 31 -23.05 -15.40 1.10
CA ILE A 31 -23.66 -14.27 1.82
C ILE A 31 -24.63 -14.76 2.91
N ALA A 32 -25.39 -15.82 2.64
CA ALA A 32 -26.35 -16.35 3.61
C ALA A 32 -25.66 -16.96 4.85
N GLU A 33 -24.49 -17.58 4.66
CA GLU A 33 -23.68 -18.20 5.71
C GLU A 33 -22.84 -17.19 6.50
N ALA A 34 -22.48 -16.05 5.89
CA ALA A 34 -21.59 -15.08 6.52
C ALA A 34 -22.28 -14.31 7.66
N ASP A 35 -21.52 -13.95 8.69
CA ASP A 35 -22.00 -13.07 9.78
C ASP A 35 -21.89 -11.57 9.42
N LEU A 36 -20.98 -11.23 8.52
CA LEU A 36 -20.77 -9.90 7.97
C LEU A 36 -20.19 -9.99 6.56
N ILE A 37 -20.38 -8.94 5.77
CA ILE A 37 -19.83 -8.83 4.41
C ILE A 37 -18.74 -7.78 4.40
N VAL A 38 -17.58 -8.12 3.84
CA VAL A 38 -16.49 -7.15 3.61
C VAL A 38 -16.40 -6.84 2.11
N ILE A 39 -16.60 -5.58 1.76
CA ILE A 39 -16.32 -5.02 0.44
C ILE A 39 -14.96 -4.34 0.52
N GLN A 40 -14.13 -4.46 -0.53
CA GLN A 40 -12.77 -3.93 -0.50
C GLN A 40 -12.46 -3.12 -1.74
N ARG A 41 -11.72 -2.03 -1.53
CA ARG A 41 -11.17 -1.18 -2.59
C ARG A 41 -12.22 -0.84 -3.63
N ASP A 42 -11.94 -1.10 -4.90
CA ASP A 42 -12.77 -0.68 -6.03
C ASP A 42 -13.81 -1.71 -6.46
N PHE A 43 -14.10 -2.74 -5.66
CA PHE A 43 -15.19 -3.68 -5.96
C PHE A 43 -16.53 -3.02 -6.34
N PRO A 44 -16.93 -1.87 -5.75
CA PRO A 44 -18.13 -1.14 -6.19
C PRO A 44 -18.19 -0.79 -7.69
N ARG A 45 -17.05 -0.82 -8.41
CA ARG A 45 -16.99 -0.68 -9.88
C ARG A 45 -17.85 -1.70 -10.62
N PHE A 46 -18.01 -2.89 -10.04
CA PHE A 46 -18.91 -3.91 -10.55
C PHE A 46 -20.34 -3.62 -10.09
N TRP A 47 -20.87 -2.45 -10.46
CA TRP A 47 -22.06 -1.86 -9.85
C TRP A 47 -23.27 -2.81 -9.76
N GLY A 48 -23.53 -3.60 -10.80
CA GLY A 48 -24.62 -4.58 -10.80
C GLY A 48 -24.44 -5.67 -9.73
N ASP A 49 -23.24 -6.24 -9.65
CA ASP A 49 -22.92 -7.28 -8.67
C ASP A 49 -22.80 -6.69 -7.26
N TYR A 50 -22.18 -5.52 -7.12
CA TYR A 50 -22.15 -4.76 -5.86
C TYR A 50 -23.57 -4.55 -5.31
N ARG A 51 -24.48 -4.01 -6.12
CA ARG A 51 -25.88 -3.81 -5.73
C ARG A 51 -26.57 -5.11 -5.34
N ARG A 52 -26.26 -6.21 -6.03
CA ARG A 52 -26.80 -7.53 -5.69
C ARG A 52 -26.26 -8.05 -4.35
N VAL A 53 -24.95 -7.89 -4.08
CA VAL A 53 -24.35 -8.22 -2.78
C VAL A 53 -25.01 -7.41 -1.67
N ILE A 54 -25.14 -6.09 -1.84
CA ILE A 54 -25.79 -5.22 -0.85
C ILE A 54 -27.24 -5.66 -0.60
N ASN A 55 -28.05 -5.85 -1.65
CA ASN A 55 -29.44 -6.27 -1.49
C ASN A 55 -29.56 -7.58 -0.71
N LEU A 56 -28.75 -8.59 -1.05
CA LEU A 56 -28.75 -9.89 -0.36
C LEU A 56 -28.29 -9.76 1.10
N ALA A 57 -27.27 -8.94 1.36
CA ALA A 57 -26.82 -8.65 2.73
C ALA A 57 -27.93 -8.00 3.55
N ARG A 58 -28.61 -6.98 2.99
CA ARG A 58 -29.72 -6.29 3.66
C ARG A 58 -30.92 -7.20 3.91
N GLU A 59 -31.31 -8.03 2.92
CA GLU A 59 -32.39 -9.02 3.07
C GLU A 59 -32.09 -10.04 4.17
N ALA A 60 -30.82 -10.45 4.30
CA ALA A 60 -30.37 -11.39 5.33
C ALA A 60 -29.97 -10.70 6.66
N GLY A 61 -30.12 -9.38 6.79
CA GLY A 61 -29.76 -8.62 7.98
C GLY A 61 -28.27 -8.65 8.33
N LYS A 62 -27.39 -8.81 7.32
CA LYS A 62 -25.93 -8.87 7.49
C LYS A 62 -25.32 -7.48 7.39
N PRO A 63 -24.47 -7.07 8.35
CA PRO A 63 -23.75 -5.81 8.26
C PRO A 63 -22.71 -5.85 7.13
N VAL A 64 -22.55 -4.71 6.46
CA VAL A 64 -21.60 -4.49 5.38
C VAL A 64 -20.48 -3.57 5.87
N VAL A 65 -19.26 -4.07 5.81
CA VAL A 65 -18.03 -3.32 6.07
C VAL A 65 -17.39 -2.95 4.74
N TYR A 66 -17.02 -1.69 4.57
CA TYR A 66 -16.25 -1.25 3.41
C TYR A 66 -14.82 -0.88 3.82
N ASP A 67 -13.83 -1.55 3.23
CA ASP A 67 -12.44 -1.49 3.64
C ASP A 67 -11.57 -0.82 2.56
N LEU A 68 -10.93 0.29 2.94
CA LEU A 68 -10.12 1.16 2.07
C LEU A 68 -8.70 1.33 2.63
N ASP A 69 -7.69 1.03 1.82
CA ASP A 69 -6.26 1.17 2.14
C ASP A 69 -5.62 2.45 1.61
N ASP A 70 -6.21 3.03 0.56
CA ASP A 70 -5.84 4.30 -0.03
C ASP A 70 -7.09 5.19 -0.23
N LEU A 71 -6.89 6.50 -0.36
CA LEU A 71 -7.97 7.45 -0.67
C LEU A 71 -8.31 7.46 -2.16
N LEU A 72 -8.90 6.36 -2.66
CA LEU A 72 -9.13 6.13 -4.09
C LEU A 72 -10.04 7.17 -4.78
N VAL A 73 -10.82 7.93 -4.01
CA VAL A 73 -11.70 9.00 -4.50
C VAL A 73 -10.99 10.33 -4.77
N GLU A 74 -9.76 10.52 -4.25
CA GLU A 74 -8.96 11.76 -4.37
C GLU A 74 -7.60 11.50 -5.04
N ILE A 75 -7.52 10.50 -5.93
CA ILE A 75 -6.28 10.21 -6.67
C ILE A 75 -5.88 11.46 -7.49
N PRO A 76 -4.62 11.94 -7.40
CA PRO A 76 -4.14 13.09 -8.16
C PRO A 76 -4.23 12.86 -9.67
N ASP A 77 -4.38 13.94 -10.45
CA ASP A 77 -4.52 13.85 -11.91
C ASP A 77 -3.25 13.30 -12.59
N GLU A 78 -2.09 13.54 -11.99
CA GLU A 78 -0.78 13.09 -12.46
C GLU A 78 -0.47 11.63 -12.09
N HIS A 79 -1.32 10.98 -11.28
CA HIS A 79 -1.11 9.61 -10.84
C HIS A 79 -1.35 8.63 -12.01
N SER A 80 -0.46 7.66 -12.19
CA SER A 80 -0.47 6.73 -13.35
C SER A 80 -1.77 5.92 -13.50
N HIS A 81 -2.47 5.69 -12.39
CA HIS A 81 -3.74 4.95 -12.35
C HIS A 81 -4.98 5.84 -12.24
N LYS A 82 -4.88 7.17 -12.36
CA LYS A 82 -6.05 8.07 -12.26
C LYS A 82 -7.21 7.62 -13.16
N ALA A 83 -6.89 7.27 -14.41
CA ALA A 83 -7.88 6.84 -15.39
C ALA A 83 -8.68 5.60 -14.97
N ASP A 84 -8.09 4.70 -14.18
CA ASP A 84 -8.72 3.46 -13.72
C ASP A 84 -9.81 3.70 -12.66
N TYR A 85 -9.80 4.88 -12.03
CA TYR A 85 -10.69 5.22 -10.92
C TYR A 85 -11.65 6.36 -11.23
N THR A 86 -11.37 7.23 -12.21
CA THR A 86 -12.21 8.39 -12.54
C THR A 86 -13.68 8.02 -12.79
N GLY A 87 -13.95 6.91 -13.48
CA GLY A 87 -15.32 6.43 -13.70
C GLY A 87 -16.01 5.84 -12.46
N GLU A 88 -15.21 5.47 -11.45
CA GLU A 88 -15.65 4.69 -10.29
C GLU A 88 -15.84 5.54 -9.03
N ILE A 89 -15.45 6.82 -9.05
CA ILE A 89 -15.52 7.71 -7.88
C ILE A 89 -16.93 7.75 -7.28
N LEU A 90 -17.97 7.90 -8.11
CA LEU A 90 -19.34 8.01 -7.63
C LEU A 90 -19.84 6.72 -6.96
N VAL A 91 -19.50 5.56 -7.49
CA VAL A 91 -19.90 4.27 -6.90
C VAL A 91 -19.12 3.97 -5.62
N MET A 92 -17.85 4.40 -5.53
CA MET A 92 -17.08 4.30 -4.30
C MET A 92 -17.60 5.25 -3.22
N LEU A 93 -17.95 6.50 -3.56
CA LEU A 93 -18.59 7.43 -2.62
C LEU A 93 -19.93 6.89 -2.12
N TYR A 94 -20.73 6.31 -3.01
CA TYR A 94 -21.97 5.63 -2.62
C TYR A 94 -21.68 4.50 -1.61
N ALA A 95 -20.68 3.67 -1.87
CA ALA A 95 -20.31 2.58 -0.97
C ALA A 95 -19.80 3.07 0.40
N ILE A 96 -19.07 4.19 0.46
CA ILE A 96 -18.66 4.81 1.73
C ILE A 96 -19.90 5.22 2.53
N LEU A 97 -20.85 5.91 1.89
CA LEU A 97 -22.07 6.41 2.54
C LEU A 97 -23.03 5.29 2.97
N ASP A 98 -23.10 4.20 2.19
CA ASP A 98 -24.08 3.12 2.38
C ASP A 98 -23.60 2.01 3.35
N ALA A 99 -22.30 1.91 3.61
CA ALA A 99 -21.73 0.89 4.50
C ALA A 99 -22.13 1.09 5.97
N ASP A 100 -22.30 0.00 6.71
CA ASP A 100 -22.56 0.06 8.16
C ASP A 100 -21.31 0.46 8.95
N LEU A 101 -20.13 0.10 8.41
CA LEU A 101 -18.81 0.41 8.95
C LEU A 101 -17.84 0.65 7.79
N VAL A 102 -17.01 1.68 7.91
CA VAL A 102 -15.90 1.91 6.99
C VAL A 102 -14.59 1.68 7.75
N THR A 103 -13.62 1.01 7.12
CA THR A 103 -12.32 0.72 7.73
C THR A 103 -11.19 1.33 6.89
N ALA A 104 -10.21 1.89 7.59
CA ALA A 104 -9.10 2.65 7.01
C ALA A 104 -7.74 2.14 7.53
N SER A 105 -6.70 2.23 6.69
CA SER A 105 -5.33 1.80 7.02
C SER A 105 -4.50 2.81 7.83
N SER A 106 -4.91 4.09 7.86
CA SER A 106 -4.17 5.18 8.49
C SER A 106 -5.10 6.15 9.23
N PRO A 107 -4.60 6.87 10.26
CA PRO A 107 -5.40 7.87 10.96
C PRO A 107 -5.97 8.97 10.04
N ASN A 108 -5.19 9.44 9.08
CA ASN A 108 -5.61 10.50 8.15
C ASN A 108 -6.69 9.99 7.18
N LEU A 109 -6.56 8.76 6.68
CA LEU A 109 -7.60 8.14 5.86
C LEU A 109 -8.89 7.95 6.67
N GLN A 110 -8.77 7.48 7.92
CA GLN A 110 -9.93 7.33 8.81
C GLN A 110 -10.62 8.66 9.06
N ALA A 111 -9.86 9.73 9.31
CA ALA A 111 -10.40 11.06 9.54
C ALA A 111 -11.16 11.59 8.31
N TYR A 112 -10.59 11.44 7.10
CA TYR A 112 -11.29 11.82 5.86
C TYR A 112 -12.58 11.02 5.69
N LEU A 113 -12.52 9.69 5.85
CA LEU A 113 -13.70 8.84 5.66
C LEU A 113 -14.77 9.07 6.73
N ALA A 114 -14.40 9.49 7.94
CA ALA A 114 -15.32 9.81 9.02
C ALA A 114 -16.25 10.99 8.70
N GLU A 115 -15.80 11.94 7.86
CA GLU A 115 -16.62 13.05 7.38
C GLU A 115 -17.73 12.59 6.42
N LEU A 116 -17.53 11.44 5.75
CA LEU A 116 -18.51 10.83 4.85
C LEU A 116 -19.38 9.79 5.59
N ASN A 117 -18.75 8.93 6.38
CA ASN A 117 -19.41 7.91 7.20
C ASN A 117 -18.87 7.98 8.64
N PRO A 118 -19.68 8.49 9.61
CA PRO A 118 -19.27 8.61 11.01
C PRO A 118 -18.86 7.29 11.68
N ASN A 119 -19.28 6.14 11.12
CA ASN A 119 -18.85 4.81 11.56
C ASN A 119 -17.53 4.37 10.88
N SER A 120 -16.58 5.30 10.72
CA SER A 120 -15.24 4.98 10.21
C SER A 120 -14.29 4.58 11.34
N LYS A 121 -13.60 3.44 11.19
CA LYS A 121 -12.65 2.89 12.17
C LYS A 121 -11.27 2.64 11.57
N LEU A 122 -10.25 2.84 12.40
CA LEU A 122 -8.87 2.60 12.04
C LEU A 122 -8.49 1.13 12.26
N ILE A 123 -8.01 0.47 11.21
CA ILE A 123 -7.36 -0.83 11.26
C ILE A 123 -6.02 -0.70 10.53
N HIS A 124 -4.94 -0.57 11.30
CA HIS A 124 -3.60 -0.44 10.74
C HIS A 124 -3.20 -1.64 9.88
N ASN A 125 -2.34 -1.38 8.90
CA ASN A 125 -1.61 -2.45 8.22
C ASN A 125 -0.55 -3.03 9.17
N TYR A 126 -0.42 -4.35 9.18
CA TYR A 126 0.60 -5.10 9.90
C TYR A 126 1.31 -6.04 8.94
N LEU A 127 2.54 -6.43 9.30
CA LEU A 127 3.23 -7.53 8.63
C LEU A 127 2.76 -8.87 9.20
N ASP A 128 2.59 -9.84 8.32
CA ASP A 128 2.37 -11.23 8.70
C ASP A 128 3.71 -11.84 9.18
N ASP A 129 3.75 -12.30 10.44
CA ASP A 129 4.94 -12.88 11.07
C ASP A 129 5.31 -14.26 10.53
N SER A 130 4.45 -14.88 9.72
CA SER A 130 4.77 -16.07 8.92
C SER A 130 5.48 -15.74 7.61
N LEU A 131 5.37 -14.49 7.12
CA LEU A 131 5.99 -14.02 5.87
C LEU A 131 7.24 -13.17 6.12
N TRP A 132 7.26 -12.41 7.22
CA TRP A 132 8.32 -11.48 7.55
C TRP A 132 9.05 -11.87 8.84
N GLU A 133 10.35 -12.09 8.72
CA GLU A 133 11.24 -12.24 9.87
C GLU A 133 11.88 -10.89 10.22
N LEU A 134 11.84 -10.52 11.50
CA LEU A 134 12.53 -9.32 11.99
C LEU A 134 14.03 -9.57 12.09
N LYS A 135 14.78 -9.04 11.12
CA LYS A 135 16.24 -9.11 11.11
C LYS A 135 16.84 -8.10 12.08
N SER A 136 17.94 -8.49 12.72
CA SER A 136 18.74 -7.56 13.53
C SER A 136 19.31 -6.43 12.67
N PRO A 137 19.41 -5.20 13.20
CA PRO A 137 20.02 -4.10 12.49
C PRO A 137 21.40 -4.45 11.95
N LYS A 138 21.64 -4.18 10.67
CA LYS A 138 22.96 -4.42 10.08
C LYS A 138 23.96 -3.39 10.61
N PRO A 139 25.17 -3.81 11.03
CA PRO A 139 26.23 -2.85 11.36
C PRO A 139 26.57 -2.04 10.13
N VAL A 140 26.74 -0.72 10.29
CA VAL A 140 27.19 0.16 9.20
C VAL A 140 28.53 -0.36 8.67
N SER A 141 28.60 -0.66 7.38
CA SER A 141 29.84 -1.06 6.72
C SER A 141 30.87 0.09 6.79
N ARG A 142 32.16 -0.23 6.66
CA ARG A 142 33.28 0.71 6.92
C ARG A 142 33.10 2.03 6.15
N LEU A 143 33.57 3.13 6.74
CA LEU A 143 33.50 4.51 6.20
C LEU A 143 33.98 4.69 4.74
N ASP A 144 34.71 3.72 4.18
CA ASP A 144 35.29 3.75 2.84
C ASP A 144 34.52 2.92 1.79
N SER A 145 33.43 2.21 2.15
CA SER A 145 32.59 1.50 1.16
C SER A 145 31.55 2.39 0.50
N ARG A 146 31.14 2.00 -0.71
CA ARG A 146 29.98 2.61 -1.39
C ARG A 146 28.72 2.36 -0.59
N VAL A 147 27.92 3.41 -0.41
CA VAL A 147 26.58 3.34 0.18
C VAL A 147 25.57 3.03 -0.92
N THR A 148 24.83 1.95 -0.78
CA THR A 148 23.74 1.57 -1.68
C THR A 148 22.42 2.07 -1.12
N ILE A 149 21.78 2.97 -1.86
CA ILE A 149 20.48 3.55 -1.56
C ILE A 149 19.41 2.77 -2.33
N GLY A 150 18.54 2.11 -1.58
CA GLY A 150 17.47 1.26 -2.08
C GLY A 150 16.13 1.97 -2.15
N TYR A 151 15.33 1.68 -3.18
CA TYR A 151 13.92 2.08 -3.25
C TYR A 151 13.08 0.91 -3.73
N MET A 152 11.99 0.62 -3.03
CA MET A 152 10.95 -0.31 -3.48
C MET A 152 9.62 0.43 -3.64
N GLY A 153 8.95 0.20 -4.77
CA GLY A 153 7.59 0.68 -5.00
C GLY A 153 6.97 0.07 -6.25
N GLY A 154 5.66 -0.18 -6.20
CA GLY A 154 4.89 -0.58 -7.37
C GLY A 154 4.78 0.53 -8.43
N GLN A 155 4.22 0.20 -9.59
CA GLN A 155 4.11 1.10 -10.76
C GLN A 155 3.34 2.41 -10.48
N THR A 156 2.52 2.43 -9.43
CA THR A 156 1.78 3.61 -8.94
C THR A 156 2.67 4.73 -8.40
N HIS A 157 3.93 4.45 -8.09
CA HIS A 157 4.82 5.37 -7.37
C HIS A 157 5.84 6.10 -8.25
N GLN A 158 5.59 6.22 -9.56
CA GLN A 158 6.50 6.91 -10.47
C GLN A 158 6.67 8.40 -10.08
N ALA A 159 5.58 9.06 -9.66
CA ALA A 159 5.60 10.46 -9.24
C ALA A 159 6.52 10.68 -8.03
N ASP A 160 6.56 9.74 -7.08
CA ASP A 160 7.42 9.83 -5.89
C ASP A 160 8.91 9.86 -6.27
N LEU A 161 9.32 9.07 -7.26
CA LEU A 161 10.72 9.06 -7.74
C LEU A 161 11.05 10.30 -8.58
N GLU A 162 10.09 10.80 -9.35
CA GLU A 162 10.26 12.02 -10.14
C GLU A 162 10.48 13.23 -9.22
N ASP A 163 9.71 13.34 -8.13
CA ASP A 163 9.81 14.43 -7.15
C ASP A 163 11.22 14.53 -6.53
N ILE A 164 11.83 13.39 -6.19
CA ILE A 164 13.17 13.36 -5.58
C ILE A 164 14.31 13.20 -6.59
N LYS A 165 14.02 13.14 -7.90
CA LYS A 165 15.01 12.86 -8.95
C LYS A 165 16.24 13.76 -8.87
N HIS A 166 16.02 15.08 -8.77
CA HIS A 166 17.12 16.05 -8.68
C HIS A 166 17.95 15.88 -7.42
N SER A 167 17.34 15.51 -6.29
CA SER A 167 18.05 15.23 -5.04
C SER A 167 18.98 14.01 -5.19
N LEU A 168 18.51 12.95 -5.85
CA LEU A 168 19.33 11.75 -6.11
C LEU A 168 20.47 12.02 -7.10
N LEU A 169 20.22 12.77 -8.18
CA LEU A 169 21.25 13.20 -9.14
C LEU A 169 22.32 14.09 -8.47
N ASN A 170 21.89 15.02 -7.62
CA ASN A 170 22.78 15.88 -6.84
C ASN A 170 23.63 15.05 -5.86
N LEU A 171 23.03 14.04 -5.22
CA LEU A 171 23.75 13.14 -4.32
C LEU A 171 24.84 12.35 -5.06
N SER A 172 24.51 11.79 -6.22
CA SER A 172 25.47 11.09 -7.09
C SER A 172 26.62 12.00 -7.52
N SER A 173 26.32 13.26 -7.84
CA SER A 173 27.31 14.24 -8.29
C SER A 173 28.21 14.72 -7.15
N LYS A 174 27.64 14.90 -5.95
CA LYS A 174 28.37 15.35 -4.76
C LYS A 174 29.29 14.27 -4.17
N TYR A 175 28.90 13.00 -4.32
CA TYR A 175 29.64 11.85 -3.78
C TYR A 175 29.96 10.83 -4.89
N PRO A 176 30.80 11.21 -5.87
CA PRO A 176 31.15 10.33 -6.98
C PRO A 176 31.82 9.06 -6.46
N ASP A 177 31.51 7.93 -7.08
CA ASP A 177 32.02 6.59 -6.72
C ASP A 177 31.76 6.13 -5.28
N LYS A 178 30.94 6.85 -4.51
CA LYS A 178 30.58 6.52 -3.13
C LYS A 178 29.11 6.16 -2.94
N VAL A 179 28.26 6.38 -3.95
CA VAL A 179 26.82 6.09 -3.88
C VAL A 179 26.41 5.19 -5.04
N ASN A 180 25.68 4.12 -4.72
CA ASN A 180 24.94 3.31 -5.67
C ASN A 180 23.44 3.48 -5.43
N PHE A 181 22.63 3.30 -6.47
CA PHE A 181 21.18 3.23 -6.36
C PHE A 181 20.69 1.85 -6.78
N LYS A 182 19.72 1.30 -6.04
CA LYS A 182 19.02 0.07 -6.42
C LYS A 182 17.51 0.27 -6.32
N PHE A 183 16.83 0.09 -7.44
CA PHE A 183 15.39 0.25 -7.56
C PHE A 183 14.72 -1.10 -7.78
N TRP A 184 13.64 -1.39 -7.06
CA TRP A 184 12.80 -2.57 -7.24
C TRP A 184 11.37 -2.13 -7.56
N GLY A 185 10.85 -2.69 -8.65
CA GLY A 185 9.48 -2.43 -9.10
C GLY A 185 9.44 -1.32 -10.15
N THR A 186 8.89 -0.16 -9.77
CA THR A 186 8.70 0.96 -10.70
C THR A 186 10.01 1.40 -11.34
N ARG A 187 9.92 1.81 -12.61
CA ARG A 187 11.07 2.25 -13.38
C ARG A 187 11.54 3.60 -12.84
N PRO A 188 12.82 3.78 -12.46
CA PRO A 188 13.33 5.08 -12.07
C PRO A 188 13.35 6.04 -13.27
N PRO A 189 13.35 7.36 -13.03
CA PRO A 189 13.59 8.36 -14.06
C PRO A 189 14.82 8.05 -14.93
N ALA A 190 14.74 8.35 -16.23
CA ALA A 190 15.77 7.96 -17.20
C ALA A 190 17.16 8.46 -16.81
N GLU A 191 17.24 9.68 -16.29
CA GLU A 191 18.49 10.32 -15.86
C GLU A 191 19.17 9.57 -14.70
N LEU A 192 18.37 8.94 -13.82
CA LEU A 192 18.92 8.09 -12.76
C LEU A 192 19.33 6.73 -13.30
N LEU A 193 18.57 6.18 -14.26
CA LEU A 193 18.89 4.90 -14.90
C LEU A 193 20.18 4.96 -15.73
N ASP A 194 20.48 6.13 -16.32
CA ASP A 194 21.69 6.35 -17.12
C ASP A 194 22.97 6.46 -16.26
N LEU A 195 22.85 6.56 -14.93
CA LEU A 195 24.01 6.55 -14.03
C LEU A 195 24.64 5.15 -13.98
N PRO A 196 25.98 5.02 -14.14
CA PRO A 196 26.67 3.73 -14.02
C PRO A 196 26.53 3.05 -12.65
N SER A 197 26.16 3.81 -11.62
CA SER A 197 25.96 3.35 -10.24
C SER A 197 24.52 2.92 -9.94
N THR A 198 23.63 2.90 -10.93
CA THR A 198 22.23 2.51 -10.77
C THR A 198 21.95 1.09 -11.23
N LYS A 199 21.17 0.34 -10.45
CA LYS A 199 20.55 -0.92 -10.84
C LYS A 199 19.04 -0.83 -10.70
N TRP A 200 18.32 -1.44 -11.64
CA TRP A 200 16.86 -1.52 -11.60
C TRP A 200 16.41 -2.95 -11.87
N ASP A 201 15.67 -3.52 -10.92
CA ASP A 201 15.03 -4.81 -11.02
C ASP A 201 13.53 -4.58 -11.28
N ALA A 202 13.09 -4.81 -12.52
CA ALA A 202 11.69 -4.65 -12.96
C ALA A 202 10.83 -5.82 -12.45
N VAL A 203 10.56 -5.85 -11.15
CA VAL A 203 9.75 -6.88 -10.49
C VAL A 203 8.30 -6.44 -10.32
N ASN A 204 7.37 -7.37 -10.50
CA ASN A 204 5.95 -7.17 -10.23
C ASN A 204 5.38 -8.46 -9.65
N PHE A 205 4.63 -8.37 -8.56
CA PHE A 205 4.08 -9.52 -7.85
C PHE A 205 2.56 -9.35 -7.70
N GLU A 206 1.81 -10.36 -8.10
CA GLU A 206 0.36 -10.42 -7.87
C GLU A 206 0.03 -10.92 -6.46
N ASP A 207 0.93 -11.70 -5.87
CA ASP A 207 0.80 -12.29 -4.54
C ASP A 207 1.77 -11.64 -3.55
N TYR A 208 1.24 -11.19 -2.42
CA TYR A 208 2.04 -10.52 -1.40
C TYR A 208 3.06 -11.46 -0.75
N ALA A 209 2.75 -12.75 -0.60
CA ALA A 209 3.71 -13.71 -0.05
C ALA A 209 4.94 -13.88 -0.96
N GLN A 210 4.74 -13.88 -2.29
CA GLN A 210 5.84 -13.85 -3.26
C GLN A 210 6.67 -12.57 -3.15
N PHE A 211 6.00 -11.41 -3.01
CA PHE A 211 6.68 -10.14 -2.78
C PHE A 211 7.52 -10.18 -1.50
N ALA A 212 6.95 -10.57 -0.36
CA ALA A 212 7.65 -10.65 0.92
C ALA A 212 8.86 -11.60 0.85
N SER A 213 8.67 -12.79 0.25
CA SER A 213 9.74 -13.76 0.05
C SER A 213 10.87 -13.21 -0.83
N TYR A 214 10.56 -12.47 -1.89
CA TYR A 214 11.56 -11.83 -2.75
C TYR A 214 12.24 -10.65 -2.05
N PHE A 215 11.45 -9.75 -1.47
CA PHE A 215 11.94 -8.49 -0.94
C PHE A 215 12.78 -8.68 0.33
N SER A 216 12.44 -9.67 1.17
CA SER A 216 13.22 -10.04 2.35
C SER A 216 14.66 -10.45 2.04
N GLN A 217 14.97 -10.85 0.80
CA GLN A 217 16.31 -11.24 0.35
C GLN A 217 17.13 -10.06 -0.20
N GLN A 218 16.52 -8.88 -0.31
CA GLN A 218 17.18 -7.72 -0.89
C GLN A 218 18.11 -7.05 0.12
N GLU A 219 19.18 -6.45 -0.41
CA GLU A 219 20.18 -5.76 0.39
C GLU A 219 20.45 -4.37 -0.17
N CYS A 220 20.51 -3.41 0.74
CA CYS A 220 21.06 -2.06 0.57
C CYS A 220 21.51 -1.56 1.95
N ASP A 221 22.17 -0.40 1.98
CA ASP A 221 22.62 0.22 3.23
C ASP A 221 21.53 1.12 3.83
N ILE A 222 20.76 1.81 2.98
CA ILE A 222 19.68 2.71 3.36
C ILE A 222 18.53 2.52 2.39
N PHE A 223 17.29 2.51 2.87
CA PHE A 223 16.11 2.63 2.02
C PHE A 223 15.61 4.07 1.95
N ILE A 224 14.95 4.43 0.85
CA ILE A 224 14.19 5.68 0.72
C ILE A 224 12.72 5.38 0.44
N ALA A 225 11.83 6.13 1.08
CA ALA A 225 10.38 6.06 0.88
C ALA A 225 9.82 7.48 0.64
N PRO A 226 10.11 8.08 -0.53
CA PRO A 226 9.49 9.33 -0.94
C PRO A 226 7.98 9.14 -1.11
N LEU A 227 7.27 10.25 -0.89
CA LEU A 227 5.86 10.47 -1.13
C LEU A 227 5.70 11.93 -1.55
N VAL A 228 4.88 12.18 -2.58
CA VAL A 228 4.52 13.53 -3.02
C VAL A 228 3.58 14.16 -1.99
N ASN A 229 3.67 15.48 -1.79
CA ASN A 229 2.82 16.18 -0.84
C ASN A 229 1.44 16.48 -1.45
N ASN A 230 0.52 15.52 -1.37
CA ASN A 230 -0.88 15.64 -1.77
C ASN A 230 -1.79 14.84 -0.82
N ILE A 231 -3.10 15.10 -0.86
CA ILE A 231 -4.06 14.47 0.07
C ILE A 231 -4.08 12.94 -0.01
N PHE A 232 -3.89 12.39 -1.22
CA PHE A 232 -3.84 10.95 -1.43
C PHE A 232 -2.65 10.32 -0.70
N ASP A 233 -1.46 10.89 -0.86
CA ASP A 233 -0.24 10.40 -0.23
C ASP A 233 -0.19 10.69 1.28
N GLU A 234 -0.74 11.81 1.74
CA GLU A 234 -0.87 12.12 3.17
C GLU A 234 -1.76 11.13 3.94
N THR A 235 -2.62 10.39 3.23
CA THR A 235 -3.53 9.39 3.81
C THR A 235 -3.04 7.96 3.67
N LYS A 236 -1.90 7.72 3.00
CA LYS A 236 -1.30 6.38 2.89
C LYS A 236 -0.89 5.81 4.25
N SER A 237 -0.74 4.49 4.31
CA SER A 237 -0.20 3.79 5.48
C SER A 237 1.33 3.85 5.55
N SER A 238 1.88 3.50 6.71
CA SER A 238 3.32 3.41 6.95
C SER A 238 3.94 2.05 6.56
N ILE A 239 3.30 1.25 5.70
CA ILE A 239 3.72 -0.15 5.45
C ILE A 239 5.18 -0.29 5.00
N LYS A 240 5.70 0.65 4.19
CA LYS A 240 7.13 0.65 3.78
C LYS A 240 8.07 0.75 4.98
N PHE A 241 7.70 1.51 6.02
CA PHE A 241 8.49 1.58 7.24
C PHE A 241 8.57 0.22 7.93
N LEU A 242 7.46 -0.52 8.00
CA LEU A 242 7.44 -1.87 8.58
C LEU A 242 8.29 -2.82 7.75
N GLU A 243 8.11 -2.83 6.42
CA GLU A 243 8.85 -3.71 5.50
C GLU A 243 10.36 -3.44 5.56
N TYR A 244 10.78 -2.17 5.52
CA TYR A 244 12.20 -1.81 5.60
C TYR A 244 12.79 -2.11 6.98
N SER A 245 12.04 -1.86 8.05
CA SER A 245 12.48 -2.16 9.42
C SER A 245 12.62 -3.67 9.65
N SER A 246 11.76 -4.49 9.04
CA SER A 246 11.85 -5.95 9.12
C SER A 246 13.18 -6.49 8.55
N LEU A 247 13.77 -5.80 7.58
CA LEU A 247 15.07 -6.14 7.01
C LEU A 247 16.25 -5.71 7.89
N GLY A 248 16.01 -5.00 9.00
CA GLY A 248 17.05 -4.41 9.83
C GLY A 248 17.81 -3.27 9.14
N ILE A 249 17.17 -2.58 8.20
CA ILE A 249 17.76 -1.52 7.38
C ILE A 249 17.10 -0.18 7.71
N SER A 250 17.91 0.85 7.95
CA SER A 250 17.42 2.21 8.18
C SER A 250 16.81 2.81 6.92
N GLY A 251 15.75 3.61 7.08
CA GLY A 251 15.09 4.29 5.98
C GLY A 251 15.10 5.82 6.12
N VAL A 252 15.03 6.52 5.00
CA VAL A 252 14.73 7.95 4.91
C VAL A 252 13.34 8.11 4.29
N TYR A 253 12.47 8.82 4.98
CA TYR A 253 11.04 8.88 4.68
C TYR A 253 10.62 10.33 4.40
N SER A 254 9.63 10.53 3.54
CA SER A 254 9.02 11.85 3.38
C SER A 254 8.51 12.38 4.73
N ASN A 255 8.65 13.68 4.98
CA ASN A 255 8.18 14.32 6.20
C ASN A 255 6.66 14.59 6.16
N LEU A 256 5.89 13.54 5.94
CA LEU A 256 4.44 13.54 5.74
C LEU A 256 3.73 12.69 6.80
N PRO A 257 2.41 12.86 7.00
CA PRO A 257 1.65 12.18 8.04
C PRO A 257 1.83 10.66 8.14
N PRO A 258 1.93 9.88 7.03
CA PRO A 258 2.13 8.43 7.12
C PRO A 258 3.35 8.04 7.96
N TYR A 259 4.42 8.83 7.93
CA TYR A 259 5.67 8.53 8.62
C TYR A 259 5.84 9.31 9.93
N LYS A 260 5.32 10.55 10.01
CA LYS A 260 5.36 11.36 11.25
C LYS A 260 4.68 10.70 12.45
N THR A 261 3.73 9.82 12.19
CA THR A 261 2.95 9.14 13.24
C THR A 261 3.68 7.94 13.84
N ILE A 262 4.78 7.48 13.25
CA ILE A 262 5.47 6.25 13.65
C ILE A 262 7.00 6.39 13.78
N ILE A 263 7.61 7.45 13.23
CA ILE A 263 9.05 7.70 13.26
C ILE A 263 9.34 8.93 14.13
N GLU A 264 10.28 8.79 15.07
CA GLU A 264 10.78 9.86 15.95
C GLU A 264 12.01 10.59 15.37
#